data_AF-A0A0W0W017-F1
#
_entry.id   AF-A0A0W0W017-F1
#
_cell.length_a   1.000
_cell.length_b   1.000
_cell.length_c   1.000
_cell.angle_alpha   90.00
_cell.angle_beta   90.00
_cell.angle_gamma   90.00
#
_symmetry.space_group_name_H-M   'P 1'
#
loop_
_entity.id
_entity.type
_entity.pdbx_description
1 polymer ?
#
loop_
_entity_poly.entity_id
_entity_poly.type
_entity_poly.pdbx_seq_one_letter_code
_entity_poly.pdbx_strand_id
1 'polypeptide(L)'
;MLKKFIIPVLFGLTTQSFSAEANYLFFQTASQGTLQKMGQSDYLLTLDYPSEYINYFSERPVRKAGVSRLKEFFSLWDSNSKVDFSKNPPNAAITMIPTKGSNTQELIATISKPSFSRNSVSYHLKSINDTHIETGNYKHVVLFFDSIPWNSGGF
;
A
#
# COMPACT_ATOMS: atom_id res chain seq x y z
N MET A 1 47.17 -27.23 -50.01
CA MET A 1 45.74 -26.91 -49.86
C MET A 1 45.17 -27.76 -48.73
N LEU A 2 44.94 -27.18 -47.55
CA LEU A 2 44.27 -27.85 -46.43
C LEU A 2 43.15 -26.93 -45.93
N LYS A 3 41.93 -27.47 -45.88
CA LYS A 3 40.67 -26.74 -45.68
C LYS A 3 40.58 -26.13 -44.27
N LYS A 4 40.14 -24.88 -44.21
CA LYS A 4 39.78 -24.13 -42.99
C LYS A 4 38.67 -24.84 -42.24
N PHE A 5 38.82 -25.05 -40.93
CA PHE A 5 37.72 -25.28 -40.00
C PHE A 5 37.64 -24.07 -39.07
N ILE A 6 36.64 -23.22 -39.31
CA ILE A 6 36.21 -22.19 -38.37
C ILE A 6 35.16 -22.84 -37.48
N ILE A 7 35.48 -23.05 -36.20
CA ILE A 7 34.52 -23.45 -35.17
C ILE A 7 33.89 -22.15 -34.64
N PRO A 8 32.58 -21.91 -34.80
CA PRO A 8 31.93 -20.84 -34.08
C PRO A 8 31.69 -21.32 -32.65
N VAL A 9 32.47 -20.81 -31.70
CA VAL A 9 32.15 -20.95 -30.27
C VAL A 9 31.00 -19.99 -29.98
N LEU A 10 29.77 -20.51 -30.04
CA LEU A 10 28.57 -19.79 -29.63
C LEU A 10 28.52 -19.80 -28.09
N PHE A 11 29.10 -18.77 -27.47
CA PHE A 11 28.93 -18.54 -26.03
C PHE A 11 27.47 -18.15 -25.78
N GLY A 12 26.69 -19.12 -25.27
CA GLY A 12 25.35 -18.86 -24.76
C GLY A 12 25.42 -17.91 -23.57
N LEU A 13 25.04 -16.66 -23.79
CA LEU A 13 24.68 -15.73 -22.71
C LEU A 13 23.41 -16.27 -22.04
N THR A 14 23.58 -17.11 -21.02
CA THR A 14 22.49 -17.40 -20.09
C THR A 14 22.17 -16.12 -19.34
N THR A 15 21.10 -15.43 -19.76
CA THR A 15 20.51 -14.38 -18.94
C THR A 15 19.98 -15.05 -17.67
N GLN A 16 20.74 -14.98 -16.58
CA GLN A 16 20.20 -15.24 -15.24
C GLN A 16 19.15 -14.16 -14.97
N SER A 17 17.88 -14.49 -15.21
CA SER A 17 16.77 -13.66 -14.75
C SER A 17 16.75 -13.74 -13.22
N PHE A 18 17.39 -12.78 -12.57
CA PHE A 18 17.13 -12.52 -11.15
C PHE A 18 15.63 -12.16 -11.03
N SER A 19 14.85 -13.04 -10.41
CA SER A 19 13.50 -12.68 -9.97
C SER A 19 13.65 -11.70 -8.81
N ALA A 20 13.67 -10.41 -9.11
CA ALA A 20 13.61 -9.38 -8.07
C ALA A 20 12.31 -9.56 -7.28
N GLU A 21 12.40 -9.67 -5.95
CA GLU A 21 11.22 -9.56 -5.10
C GLU A 21 10.61 -8.17 -5.33
N ALA A 22 9.34 -8.15 -5.75
CA ALA A 22 8.66 -6.92 -6.11
C ALA A 22 8.05 -6.28 -4.85
N ASN A 23 8.35 -4.99 -4.66
CA ASN A 23 7.63 -4.16 -3.70
C ASN A 23 6.36 -3.61 -4.35
N TYR A 24 5.26 -3.66 -3.61
CA TYR A 24 3.95 -3.19 -4.06
C TYR A 24 3.53 -1.96 -3.27
N LEU A 25 2.95 -1.01 -4.01
CA LEU A 25 2.15 0.09 -3.50
C LEU A 25 0.69 -0.37 -3.52
N PHE A 26 -0.03 -0.18 -2.42
CA PHE A 26 -1.47 -0.42 -2.34
C PHE A 26 -2.23 0.89 -2.23
N PHE A 27 -3.39 0.96 -2.89
CA PHE A 27 -4.20 2.16 -2.99
C PHE A 27 -5.63 1.87 -2.56
N GLN A 28 -6.07 2.56 -1.52
CA GLN A 28 -7.45 2.51 -1.05
C GLN A 28 -8.09 3.89 -1.18
N THR A 29 -9.34 3.91 -1.63
CA THR A 29 -10.11 5.14 -1.82
C THR A 29 -11.42 5.04 -1.08
N ALA A 30 -11.89 6.17 -0.54
CA ALA A 30 -13.25 6.32 -0.06
C ALA A 30 -13.80 7.70 -0.44
N SER A 31 -15.08 7.76 -0.78
CA SER A 31 -15.73 9.04 -1.10
C SER A 31 -15.86 9.94 0.12
N GLN A 32 -15.93 9.34 1.32
CA GLN A 32 -16.14 10.01 2.59
C GLN A 32 -15.29 9.35 3.69
N GLY A 33 -14.90 10.16 4.67
CA GLY A 33 -14.27 9.65 5.89
C GLY A 33 -14.24 10.71 6.98
N THR A 34 -13.84 10.28 8.18
CA THR A 34 -13.69 11.14 9.36
C THR A 34 -12.32 10.93 9.97
N LEU A 35 -11.61 12.01 10.28
CA LEU A 35 -10.36 11.98 11.02
C LEU A 35 -10.59 12.55 12.42
N GLN A 36 -10.30 11.74 13.45
CA GLN A 36 -10.44 12.14 14.86
C GLN A 36 -9.06 12.19 15.51
N LYS A 37 -8.78 13.24 16.29
CA LYS A 37 -7.53 13.35 17.06
C LYS A 37 -7.67 12.54 18.35
N MET A 38 -6.74 11.62 18.56
CA MET A 38 -6.68 10.74 19.74
C MET A 38 -5.56 11.14 20.71
N GLY A 39 -4.51 11.77 20.19
CA GLY A 39 -3.35 12.23 20.95
C GLY A 39 -2.61 13.34 20.20
N GLN A 40 -1.36 13.64 20.59
CA GLN A 40 -0.57 14.68 19.92
C GLN A 40 -0.30 14.33 18.45
N SER A 41 0.13 13.09 18.19
CA SER A 41 0.43 12.53 16.87
C SER A 41 -0.50 11.38 16.46
N ASP A 42 -1.47 11.03 17.30
CA ASP A 42 -2.32 9.85 17.12
C ASP A 42 -3.71 10.25 16.63
N TYR A 43 -4.20 9.55 15.61
CA TYR A 43 -5.50 9.79 14.99
C TYR A 43 -6.24 8.48 14.73
N LEU A 44 -7.56 8.57 14.64
CA LEU A 44 -8.43 7.52 14.13
C LEU A 44 -9.02 8.01 12.80
N LEU A 45 -8.69 7.32 11.71
CA LEU A 45 -9.30 7.54 10.41
C LEU A 45 -10.38 6.49 10.19
N THR A 46 -11.59 6.94 9.88
CA THR A 46 -12.72 6.09 9.51
C THR A 46 -13.12 6.41 8.08
N LEU A 47 -13.21 5.40 7.23
CA LEU A 47 -13.68 5.48 5.86
C LEU A 47 -15.11 4.95 5.79
N ASP A 48 -16.00 5.69 5.12
CA ASP A 48 -17.40 5.30 4.98
C ASP A 48 -17.63 4.65 3.62
N TYR A 49 -18.29 3.49 3.63
CA TYR A 49 -18.60 2.67 2.45
C TYR A 49 -17.38 2.45 1.53
N PRO A 50 -16.23 1.97 2.06
CA PRO A 50 -15.07 1.69 1.23
C PRO A 50 -15.35 0.50 0.30
N SER A 51 -14.63 0.46 -0.82
CA SER A 51 -14.63 -0.69 -1.73
C SER A 51 -14.23 -1.98 -0.99
N GLU A 52 -14.84 -3.12 -1.34
CA GLU A 52 -14.41 -4.45 -0.89
C GLU A 52 -13.07 -4.90 -1.51
N TYR A 53 -12.50 -4.06 -2.38
CA TYR A 53 -11.23 -4.29 -3.08
C TYR A 53 -10.24 -3.16 -2.82
N ILE A 54 -8.96 -3.51 -2.79
CA ILE A 54 -7.84 -2.58 -2.77
C ILE A 54 -7.01 -2.76 -4.04
N ASN A 55 -6.55 -1.66 -4.64
CA ASN A 55 -5.72 -1.72 -5.83
C ASN A 55 -4.25 -1.87 -5.42
N TYR A 56 -3.43 -2.46 -6.29
CA TYR A 56 -2.00 -2.47 -6.11
C TYR A 56 -1.24 -2.23 -7.40
N PHE A 57 -0.01 -1.77 -7.27
CA PHE A 57 0.96 -1.61 -8.35
C PHE A 57 2.36 -1.93 -7.85
N SER A 58 3.20 -2.53 -8.70
CA SER A 58 4.62 -2.73 -8.44
C SER A 58 5.46 -1.96 -9.45
N GLU A 59 6.55 -1.39 -8.96
CA GLU A 59 7.49 -0.62 -9.79
C GLU A 59 8.26 -1.50 -10.80
N ARG A 60 9.13 -0.84 -11.58
CA ARG A 60 10.05 -1.52 -12.50
C ARG A 60 10.99 -2.49 -11.74
N PRO A 61 11.37 -3.63 -12.34
CA PRO A 61 11.00 -4.08 -13.68
C PRO A 61 9.64 -4.79 -13.76
N VAL A 62 9.05 -5.17 -12.61
CA VAL A 62 7.89 -6.07 -12.52
C VAL A 62 6.62 -5.48 -13.13
N ARG A 63 6.29 -4.21 -12.86
CA ARG A 63 5.16 -3.46 -13.49
C ARG A 63 3.82 -4.20 -13.45
N LYS A 64 3.51 -4.89 -12.36
CA LYS A 64 2.21 -5.54 -12.18
C LYS A 64 1.23 -4.61 -11.48
N ALA A 65 0.02 -4.51 -12.01
CA ALA A 65 -1.12 -3.84 -11.39
C ALA A 65 -2.29 -4.81 -11.23
N GLY A 66 -3.15 -4.57 -10.25
CA GLY A 66 -4.35 -5.37 -10.06
C GLY A 66 -5.16 -4.93 -8.85
N VAL A 67 -6.09 -5.81 -8.46
CA VAL A 67 -6.91 -5.65 -7.26
C VAL A 67 -6.78 -6.89 -6.37
N SER A 68 -6.90 -6.69 -5.07
CA SER A 68 -7.01 -7.74 -4.06
C SER A 68 -8.27 -7.53 -3.23
N ARG A 69 -8.81 -8.59 -2.61
CA ARG A 69 -9.91 -8.40 -1.67
C ARG A 69 -9.39 -7.65 -0.45
N LEU A 70 -10.15 -6.67 0.03
CA LEU A 70 -9.75 -5.86 1.18
C LEU A 70 -9.51 -6.72 2.43
N LYS A 71 -10.31 -7.79 2.59
CA LYS A 71 -10.14 -8.75 3.69
C LYS A 71 -8.80 -9.50 3.62
N GLU A 72 -8.32 -9.85 2.43
CA GLU A 72 -7.01 -10.49 2.22
C GLU A 72 -5.87 -9.51 2.47
N PHE A 73 -6.05 -8.24 2.12
CA PHE A 73 -5.09 -7.20 2.50
C PHE A 73 -5.03 -7.03 4.03
N PHE A 74 -6.16 -7.12 4.73
CA PHE A 74 -6.20 -6.95 6.18
C PHE A 74 -5.57 -8.11 6.95
N SER A 75 -5.57 -9.33 6.38
CA SER A 75 -4.84 -10.45 6.99
C SER A 75 -3.33 -10.25 7.02
N LEU A 76 -2.78 -9.21 6.36
CA LEU A 76 -1.38 -8.84 6.54
C LEU A 76 -1.05 -8.36 7.96
N TRP A 77 -2.05 -7.96 8.74
CA TRP A 77 -1.93 -7.67 10.18
C TRP A 77 -2.11 -8.89 11.08
N ASP A 78 -2.35 -10.09 10.53
CA ASP A 78 -2.41 -11.30 11.35
C ASP A 78 -0.98 -11.74 11.73
N SER A 79 -0.79 -12.21 12.98
CA SER A 79 0.53 -12.55 13.53
C SER A 79 1.21 -13.76 12.86
N ASN A 80 0.46 -14.52 12.06
CA ASN A 80 0.94 -15.64 11.25
C ASN A 80 1.23 -15.24 9.78
N SER A 81 0.96 -13.99 9.39
CA SER A 81 1.35 -13.46 8.09
C SER A 81 2.87 -13.43 7.98
N LYS A 82 3.41 -13.69 6.78
CA LYS A 82 4.84 -13.54 6.51
C LYS A 82 5.33 -12.11 6.69
N VAL A 83 4.46 -11.13 6.45
CA VAL A 83 4.77 -9.70 6.56
C VAL A 83 4.53 -9.18 7.98
N ASP A 84 3.53 -9.73 8.68
CA ASP A 84 3.16 -9.43 10.08
C ASP A 84 3.16 -7.92 10.42
N PHE A 85 2.21 -7.20 9.82
CA PHE A 85 2.01 -5.78 10.11
C PHE A 85 1.52 -5.48 11.53
N SER A 86 1.19 -6.51 12.34
CA SER A 86 0.95 -6.30 13.76
C SER A 86 2.22 -5.91 14.52
N LYS A 87 3.38 -6.41 14.07
CA LYS A 87 4.70 -6.10 14.63
C LYS A 87 5.40 -4.97 13.90
N ASN A 88 5.30 -4.94 12.57
CA ASN A 88 5.95 -3.93 11.73
C ASN A 88 4.91 -3.24 10.82
N PRO A 89 4.09 -2.32 11.36
CA PRO A 89 3.03 -1.67 10.60
C PRO A 89 3.59 -0.88 9.40
N PRO A 90 2.86 -0.85 8.26
CA PRO A 90 3.28 -0.09 7.09
C PRO A 90 3.06 1.41 7.31
N ASN A 91 3.73 2.20 6.49
CA ASN A 91 3.40 3.61 6.37
C ASN A 91 2.34 3.79 5.27
N ALA A 92 1.65 4.92 5.34
CA ALA A 92 0.86 5.40 4.23
C ALA A 92 0.94 6.92 4.11
N ALA A 93 0.95 7.38 2.85
CA ALA A 93 0.59 8.74 2.52
C ALA A 93 -0.93 8.82 2.34
N ILE A 94 -1.56 9.82 2.95
CA ILE A 94 -3.00 9.98 2.96
C ILE A 94 -3.31 11.38 2.47
N THR A 95 -4.11 11.47 1.41
CA THR A 95 -4.60 12.75 0.89
C THR A 95 -6.11 12.81 1.03
N MET A 96 -6.64 13.94 1.49
CA MET A 96 -8.06 14.09 1.78
C MET A 96 -8.50 15.55 1.63
N ILE A 97 -9.76 15.77 1.24
CA ILE A 97 -10.32 17.12 1.07
C ILE A 97 -11.31 17.39 2.20
N PRO A 98 -11.12 18.43 3.05
CA PRO A 98 -12.09 18.78 4.07
C PRO A 98 -13.49 19.04 3.49
N THR A 99 -14.53 18.63 4.20
CA THR A 99 -15.92 18.99 3.83
C THR A 99 -16.23 20.47 4.09
N LYS A 100 -15.53 21.08 5.04
CA LYS A 100 -15.55 22.51 5.36
C LYS A 100 -14.12 23.03 5.23
N GLY A 101 -13.92 24.10 4.48
CA GLY A 101 -12.60 24.57 4.09
C GLY A 101 -12.25 24.23 2.63
N SER A 102 -11.11 24.71 2.15
CA SER A 102 -10.74 24.63 0.72
C SER A 102 -9.47 23.85 0.43
N ASN A 103 -8.60 23.62 1.42
CA ASN A 103 -7.26 23.12 1.18
C ASN A 103 -7.19 21.60 1.40
N THR A 104 -6.68 20.89 0.40
CA THR A 104 -6.30 19.48 0.51
C THR A 104 -5.36 19.29 1.70
N GLN A 105 -5.62 18.25 2.49
CA GLN A 105 -4.78 17.85 3.60
C GLN A 105 -3.97 16.63 3.20
N GLU A 106 -2.72 16.59 3.65
CA GLU A 106 -1.79 15.48 3.47
C GLU A 106 -1.30 15.02 4.85
N LEU A 107 -1.28 13.71 5.07
CA LEU A 107 -0.77 13.09 6.28
C LEU A 107 0.07 11.88 5.91
N ILE A 108 1.29 11.82 6.44
CA ILE A 108 2.13 10.62 6.37
C ILE A 108 2.12 9.98 7.74
N ALA A 109 1.63 8.74 7.82
CA ALA A 109 1.45 8.06 9.08
C ALA A 109 1.79 6.57 9.00
N THR A 110 2.23 6.01 10.12
CA THR A 110 2.23 4.57 10.33
C THR A 110 0.80 4.10 10.62
N ILE A 111 0.38 3.01 9.97
CA ILE A 111 -1.00 2.50 10.03
C ILE A 111 -1.08 1.21 10.84
N SER A 112 -1.97 1.19 11.83
CA SER A 112 -2.17 0.03 12.69
C SER A 112 -3.65 -0.26 12.94
N LYS A 113 -3.92 -1.47 13.46
CA LYS A 113 -5.24 -1.91 13.92
C LYS A 113 -6.35 -1.66 12.89
N PRO A 114 -6.21 -2.17 11.64
CA PRO A 114 -7.29 -2.07 10.68
C PRO A 114 -8.53 -2.79 11.23
N SER A 115 -9.69 -2.17 11.06
CA SER A 115 -10.98 -2.79 11.36
C SER A 115 -11.87 -2.71 10.14
N PHE A 116 -12.52 -3.82 9.79
CA PHE A 116 -13.48 -3.89 8.68
C PHE A 116 -14.85 -4.30 9.20
N SER A 117 -15.83 -3.45 8.96
CA SER A 117 -17.25 -3.77 9.09
C SER A 117 -17.92 -3.57 7.72
N ARG A 118 -19.16 -4.02 7.58
CA ARG A 118 -19.88 -4.00 6.29
C ARG A 118 -19.83 -2.64 5.58
N ASN A 119 -19.92 -1.54 6.33
CA ASN A 119 -20.04 -0.19 5.76
C ASN A 119 -18.90 0.74 6.16
N SER A 120 -17.87 0.24 6.86
CA SER A 120 -16.83 1.11 7.40
C SER A 120 -15.51 0.38 7.58
N VAL A 121 -14.42 1.07 7.23
CA VAL A 121 -13.05 0.70 7.56
C VAL A 121 -12.49 1.73 8.52
N SER A 122 -11.74 1.31 9.54
CA SER A 122 -10.98 2.25 10.35
C SER A 122 -9.52 1.86 10.54
N TYR A 123 -8.69 2.87 10.78
CA TYR A 123 -7.25 2.77 10.98
C TYR A 123 -6.80 3.66 12.14
N HIS A 124 -5.96 3.11 13.01
CA HIS A 124 -5.18 3.92 13.93
C HIS A 124 -3.95 4.46 13.20
N LEU A 125 -3.82 5.79 13.15
CA LEU A 125 -2.74 6.49 12.50
C LEU A 125 -1.82 7.10 13.54
N LYS A 126 -0.51 6.94 13.35
CA LYS A 126 0.51 7.70 14.07
C LYS A 126 1.28 8.54 13.08
N SER A 127 1.13 9.86 13.16
CA SER A 127 1.81 10.81 12.28
C SER A 127 3.32 10.67 12.41
N ILE A 128 4.00 10.62 11.27
CA ILE A 128 5.47 10.53 11.19
C ILE A 128 6.10 11.93 11.11
N ASN A 129 5.38 12.89 10.54
CA ASN A 129 5.80 14.27 10.43
C ASN A 129 4.97 15.19 11.33
N ASP A 130 5.54 16.33 11.70
CA ASP A 130 4.86 17.39 12.43
C ASP A 130 4.07 18.26 11.44
N THR A 131 3.01 17.68 10.87
CA THR A 131 2.11 18.37 9.96
C THR A 131 0.87 18.79 10.72
N HIS A 132 0.49 20.07 10.61
CA HIS A 132 -0.82 20.51 11.07
C HIS A 132 -1.89 19.91 10.14
N ILE A 133 -2.77 19.08 10.71
CA ILE A 133 -3.92 18.53 10.00
C ILE A 133 -5.21 18.89 10.72
N GLU A 134 -6.18 19.35 9.94
CA GLU A 134 -7.53 19.61 10.43
C GLU A 134 -8.22 18.27 10.79
N THR A 135 -9.04 18.25 11.84
CA THR A 135 -9.87 17.06 12.14
C THR A 135 -11.32 17.30 11.77
N GLY A 136 -12.07 16.20 11.60
CA GLY A 136 -13.46 16.23 11.20
C GLY A 136 -13.72 15.45 9.92
N ASN A 137 -14.72 15.90 9.15
CA ASN A 137 -15.25 15.16 8.01
C ASN A 137 -14.53 15.53 6.71
N TYR A 138 -14.22 14.51 5.93
CA TYR A 138 -13.49 14.57 4.69
C TYR A 138 -14.28 13.95 3.53
N LYS A 139 -14.01 14.45 2.33
CA LYS A 139 -14.40 13.86 1.06
C LYS A 139 -13.15 13.51 0.25
N HIS A 140 -13.28 12.58 -0.70
CA HIS A 140 -12.18 12.15 -1.56
C HIS A 140 -10.92 11.77 -0.76
N VAL A 141 -11.04 10.69 0.01
CA VAL A 141 -9.95 10.17 0.84
C VAL A 141 -9.19 9.11 0.05
N VAL A 142 -7.88 9.25 -0.04
CA VAL A 142 -6.99 8.30 -0.73
C VAL A 142 -5.84 7.94 0.19
N LEU A 143 -5.58 6.64 0.34
CA LEU A 143 -4.47 6.08 1.10
C LEU A 143 -3.54 5.34 0.14
N PHE A 144 -2.25 5.64 0.24
CA PHE A 144 -1.16 5.01 -0.49
C PHE A 144 -0.29 4.27 0.52
N PHE A 145 -0.45 2.96 0.65
CA PHE A 145 0.39 2.12 1.51
C PHE A 145 1.63 1.72 0.74
N ASP A 146 2.82 2.03 1.25
CA ASP A 146 4.06 1.89 0.50
C ASP A 146 4.92 0.70 0.89
N SER A 147 5.78 0.30 -0.04
CA SER A 147 6.89 -0.65 0.15
C SER A 147 6.49 -2.01 0.75
N ILE A 148 5.37 -2.59 0.30
CA ILE A 148 4.89 -3.88 0.82
C ILE A 148 5.49 -5.05 0.02
N PRO A 149 6.30 -5.94 0.64
CA PRO A 149 6.77 -7.16 -0.01
C PRO A 149 5.60 -8.15 -0.11
N TRP A 150 5.08 -8.35 -1.32
CA TRP A 150 3.88 -9.15 -1.54
C TRP A 150 4.02 -10.04 -2.79
N ASN A 151 3.39 -11.22 -2.77
CA ASN A 151 3.34 -12.12 -3.93
C ASN A 151 1.89 -12.33 -4.34
N SER A 152 1.54 -11.80 -5.52
CA SER A 152 0.18 -11.88 -6.07
C SER A 152 -0.30 -13.28 -6.44
N GLY A 153 0.56 -14.30 -6.35
CA GLY A 153 0.27 -15.69 -6.72
C GLY A 153 0.26 -16.69 -5.56
N GLY A 154 0.24 -16.23 -4.31
CA GLY A 154 0.29 -17.10 -3.12
C GLY A 154 -0.82 -16.81 -2.14
N PHE A 155 -2.04 -17.23 -2.48
CA PHE A 155 -3.07 -17.60 -1.52
C PHE A 155 -3.06 -19.12 -1.34
#